data_AF-A0A920TYU2-F1
#
_entry.id   AF-A0A920TYU2-F1
#
_cell.length_a   1.000
_cell.length_b   1.000
_cell.length_c   1.000
_cell.angle_alpha   90.00
_cell.angle_beta   90.00
_cell.angle_gamma   90.00
#
_symmetry.space_group_name_H-M   'P 1'
#
loop_
_entity.id
_entity.type
_entity.pdbx_description
1 polymer ?
#
loop_
_entity_poly.entity_id
_entity_poly.type
_entity_poly.pdbx_seq_one_letter_code
_entity_poly.pdbx_strand_id
1 'polypeptide(L)' 'MKSVRGMLPKTKLGNAMIKKLRVFSGPDHTHEAQAPKLWRYN' A
#
# COMPACT_ATOMS: atom_id res chain seq x y z
N MET A 1 -4.73 2.99 -8.01
CA MET A 1 -4.39 3.87 -6.86
C MET A 1 -5.48 4.89 -6.48
N LYS A 2 -6.50 5.16 -7.31
CA LYS A 2 -7.53 6.16 -7.00
C LYS A 2 -8.38 5.82 -5.76
N SER A 3 -8.77 4.56 -5.59
CA SER A 3 -9.65 4.14 -4.49
C SER A 3 -9.01 4.37 -3.11
N VAL A 4 -7.84 3.79 -2.85
CA VAL A 4 -7.16 3.94 -1.55
C VAL A 4 -6.75 5.39 -1.26
N ARG A 5 -6.32 6.15 -2.27
CA ARG A 5 -6.00 7.58 -2.10
C ARG A 5 -7.23 8.40 -1.68
N GLY A 6 -8.42 8.04 -2.17
CA GLY A 6 -9.68 8.69 -1.79
C GLY A 6 -10.11 8.38 -0.36
N MET A 7 -9.65 7.27 0.22
CA MET A 7 -9.96 6.84 1.59
C MET A 7 -9.02 7.46 2.65
N LEU A 8 -7.93 8.11 2.23
CA LEU A 8 -7.00 8.76 3.16
C LEU A 8 -7.40 10.23 3.45
N PRO A 9 -7.07 10.76 4.65
CA PRO A 9 -7.25 12.17 4.95
C PRO A 9 -6.46 13.07 3.99
N LYS A 10 -7.07 14.17 3.53
CA LYS A 10 -6.43 15.13 2.62
C LYS A 10 -5.49 16.10 3.36
N THR A 11 -4.51 15.55 4.06
CA THR A 11 -3.53 16.29 4.87
C THR A 11 -2.10 15.99 4.42
N LYS A 12 -1.11 16.76 4.91
CA LYS A 12 0.32 16.47 4.69
C LYS A 12 0.69 15.05 5.16
N LEU A 13 0.11 14.60 6.27
CA LEU A 13 0.31 13.24 6.79
C LEU A 13 -0.32 12.18 5.88
N GLY A 14 -1.54 12.40 5.39
CA GLY A 14 -2.19 11.46 4.45
C GLY A 14 -1.38 11.30 3.15
N ASN A 15 -0.80 12.39 2.65
CA ASN A 15 0.13 12.35 1.51
C ASN A 15 1.43 11.60 1.81
N ALA A 16 1.87 11.53 3.06
CA ALA A 16 3.00 10.70 3.46
C ALA A 16 2.60 9.22 3.60
N MET A 17 1.38 8.93 4.09
CA MET A 17 0.86 7.57 4.26
C MET A 17 0.76 6.83 2.92
N ILE A 18 0.25 7.49 1.86
CA ILE A 18 0.08 6.84 0.55
C ILE A 18 1.41 6.37 -0.07
N LYS A 19 2.55 6.97 0.32
CA LYS A 19 3.89 6.56 -0.16
C LYS A 19 4.32 5.17 0.34
N LYS A 20 3.69 4.66 1.40
CA LYS A 20 3.96 3.32 1.93
C LYS A 20 3.22 2.20 1.16
N LEU A 21 2.19 2.55 0.38
CA LEU A 21 1.43 1.58 -0.39
C LEU A 21 2.13 1.25 -1.72
N ARG A 22 2.37 -0.04 -1.97
CA ARG A 22 2.84 -0.56 -3.26
C ARG A 22 1.79 -1.50 -3.84
N VAL A 23 1.45 -1.29 -5.11
CA VAL A 23 0.43 -2.09 -5.81
C VAL A 23 1.11 -2.70 -7.03
N PHE A 24 1.08 -4.03 -7.11
CA PHE A 24 1.60 -4.81 -8.22
C PHE A 24 0.41 -5.40 -8.99
N SER A 25 0.52 -5.52 -10.31
CA SER A 25 -0.55 -6.05 -11.17
C SER A 25 -0.56 -7.58 -11.26
N GLY A 26 0.57 -8.22 -10.97
CA GLY A 26 0.75 -9.67 -10.98
C GLY A 26 0.88 -10.27 -9.58
N PRO A 27 1.12 -11.59 -9.47
CA PRO A 27 1.29 -12.27 -8.19
C PRO A 27 2.62 -11.93 -7.51
N ASP A 28 3.62 -11.48 -8.27
CA ASP A 28 4.97 -11.23 -7.79
C ASP A 28 5.16 -9.79 -7.28
N HIS A 29 6.07 -9.63 -6.31
CA HIS A 29 6.49 -8.33 -5.79
C HIS A 29 8.02 -8.26 -5.63
N THR A 30 8.61 -7.08 -5.76
CA THR A 30 10.08 -6.89 -5.63
C THR A 30 10.59 -6.80 -4.19
N HIS A 31 9.72 -7.03 -3.19
CA HIS A 31 9.99 -6.78 -1.77
C HIS A 31 10.41 -8.05 -0.98
N GLU A 32 11.10 -8.99 -1.62
CA GLU A 32 11.49 -10.26 -0.99
C GLU A 32 12.37 -10.06 0.26
N ALA A 33 13.29 -9.10 0.22
CA ALA A 33 14.18 -8.79 1.35
C ALA A 33 13.45 -8.33 2.62
N GLN A 34 12.19 -7.88 2.51
CA GLN A 34 11.40 -7.41 3.66
C GLN A 34 10.68 -8.54 4.40
N ALA A 35 10.76 -9.79 3.91
CA ALA A 35 10.08 -10.96 4.46
C ALA A 35 8.60 -10.69 4.83
N PRO A 36 7.77 -10.21 3.87
CA PRO A 36 6.40 -9.82 4.16
C PRO A 36 5.55 -11.03 4.58
N LYS A 37 4.64 -10.81 5.54
CA LYS A 37 3.69 -11.82 5.99
C LYS A 37 2.38 -11.68 5.23
N LEU A 38 1.77 -12.82 4.87
CA LEU A 38 0.45 -12.84 4.25
C LEU A 38 -0.59 -12.29 5.24
N TRP A 39 -1.20 -11.15 4.88
CA TRP A 39 -2.30 -10.57 5.62
C TRP A 39 -3.64 -11.02 5.02
N ARG A 40 -4.54 -11.55 5.85
CA ARG A 40 -5.91 -11.90 5.45
C ARG A 40 -6.87 -10.86 6.05
N TYR A 41 -7.90 -10.48 5.30
CA TYR A 41 -8.99 -9.67 5.83
C TYR A 41 -10.03 -10.60 6.45
N ASN A 42 -10.60 -10.20 7.58
CA ASN A 42 -11.59 -10.95 8.36
C ASN A 42 -12.84 -10.09 8.47
#